data_AF-A0A9J6PNI4-F1
#
_entry.id   AF-A0A9J6PNI4-F1
#
_cell.length_a   1.000
_cell.length_b   1.000
_cell.length_c   1.000
_cell.angle_alpha   90.00
_cell.angle_beta   90.00
_cell.angle_gamma   90.00
#
_symmetry.space_group_name_H-M   'P 1'
#
loop_
_entity.id
_entity.type
_entity.pdbx_description
1 polymer ?
#
loop_
_entity_poly.entity_id
_entity_poly.type
_entity_poly.pdbx_seq_one_letter_code
_entity_poly.pdbx_strand_id
1 'polypeptide(L)'
;MEYLSYPVIDPVVFTLGPLTGNWYGLFFEIGLLISSVLLTRRLKGVHPSMDSDRKTILIFTCFITLLLGARVSYVLLYCPSSLADEPFYFLKFWDGCASFAGAVALVVPVLWLLSKKWNVEFYRLTDAVATAAPVAALAVLAGDTVVGSGWGKVVMDPHLSMLFSSSRHADMLIASGDLALANVIKSNAYGVLPRFPSQLLELVSQVILWLVISVIYSKNGHKPGFTTALYLLLFSLVKITTEQFHEMDIPVGFSGSLFSTKAGALTIPLLFMFEIIVLSVLVSKKNVPKN
;
A
#
# COMPACT_ATOMS: atom_id res chain seq x y z
N MET A 1 -21.57 4.43 28.56
CA MET A 1 -21.61 4.72 27.12
C MET A 1 -21.13 3.47 26.41
N GLU A 2 -21.81 3.08 25.33
CA GLU A 2 -21.57 1.82 24.63
C GLU A 2 -20.66 2.06 23.41
N TYR A 3 -19.62 1.25 23.25
CA TYR A 3 -18.72 1.32 22.10
C TYR A 3 -19.34 0.62 20.89
N LEU A 4 -19.13 1.18 19.69
CA LEU A 4 -19.50 0.50 18.45
C LEU A 4 -18.64 -0.75 18.26
N SER A 5 -19.25 -1.87 17.88
CA SER A 5 -18.53 -3.12 17.64
C SER A 5 -18.31 -3.33 16.15
N TYR A 6 -17.08 -3.64 15.76
CA TYR A 6 -16.78 -3.98 14.38
C TYR A 6 -17.40 -5.35 14.05
N PRO A 7 -18.06 -5.52 12.89
CA PRO A 7 -18.63 -6.80 12.50
C PRO A 7 -17.55 -7.90 12.46
N VAL A 8 -17.84 -9.05 13.05
CA VAL A 8 -16.97 -10.23 12.94
C VAL A 8 -17.28 -10.91 11.62
N ILE A 9 -16.38 -10.73 10.64
CA ILE A 9 -16.49 -11.32 9.31
C ILE A 9 -15.47 -12.46 9.22
N ASP A 10 -15.92 -13.63 8.77
CA ASP A 10 -15.02 -14.76 8.50
C ASP A 10 -14.04 -14.34 7.38
N PRO A 11 -12.70 -14.43 7.61
CA PRO A 11 -11.72 -14.10 6.58
C PRO A 11 -11.84 -15.00 5.33
N VAL A 12 -12.45 -16.18 5.44
CA VAL A 12 -12.67 -17.13 4.35
C VAL A 12 -13.97 -16.79 3.61
N VAL A 13 -13.87 -16.55 2.31
CA VAL A 13 -15.01 -16.31 1.39
C VAL A 13 -15.66 -17.63 1.00
N PHE A 14 -14.84 -18.62 0.67
CA PHE A 14 -15.30 -19.94 0.23
C PHE A 14 -14.27 -21.02 0.54
N THR A 15 -14.74 -22.26 0.62
CA THR A 15 -13.90 -23.46 0.74
C THR A 15 -14.32 -24.47 -0.33
N LEU A 16 -13.37 -24.85 -1.17
CA LEU A 16 -13.52 -25.87 -2.22
C LEU A 16 -12.54 -27.01 -1.94
N GLY A 17 -12.94 -27.95 -1.07
CA GLY A 17 -12.06 -29.03 -0.61
C GLY A 17 -10.84 -28.46 0.13
N PRO A 18 -9.60 -28.72 -0.31
CA PRO A 18 -8.39 -28.18 0.32
C PRO A 18 -8.10 -26.72 -0.04
N LEU A 19 -8.84 -26.13 -1.00
CA LEU A 19 -8.62 -24.76 -1.44
C LEU A 19 -9.53 -23.79 -0.67
N THR A 20 -8.92 -22.83 0.02
CA THR A 20 -9.61 -21.74 0.72
C THR A 20 -9.37 -20.42 0.00
N GLY A 21 -10.45 -19.69 -0.29
CA GLY A 21 -10.40 -18.33 -0.82
C GLY A 21 -10.62 -17.33 0.31
N ASN A 22 -9.74 -16.34 0.46
CA ASN A 22 -9.85 -15.31 1.51
C ASN A 22 -10.27 -13.95 0.92
N TRP A 23 -10.94 -13.12 1.73
CA TRP A 23 -11.38 -11.77 1.32
C TRP A 23 -10.21 -10.93 0.81
N TYR A 24 -9.08 -11.00 1.50
CA TYR A 24 -7.86 -10.29 1.10
C TYR A 24 -7.43 -10.63 -0.34
N GLY A 25 -7.40 -11.92 -0.70
CA GLY A 25 -7.03 -12.36 -2.05
C GLY A 25 -8.05 -11.93 -3.10
N LEU A 26 -9.34 -12.03 -2.77
CA LEU A 26 -10.42 -11.60 -3.67
C LEU A 26 -10.34 -10.09 -3.99
N PHE A 27 -10.17 -9.25 -2.96
CA PHE A 27 -10.02 -7.82 -3.14
C PHE A 27 -8.75 -7.47 -3.93
N PHE A 28 -7.65 -8.17 -3.66
CA PHE A 28 -6.42 -8.00 -4.43
C PHE A 28 -6.62 -8.30 -5.93
N GLU A 29 -7.33 -9.38 -6.28
CA GLU A 29 -7.70 -9.70 -7.66
C GLU A 29 -8.60 -8.63 -8.30
N ILE A 30 -9.63 -8.17 -7.58
CA ILE A 30 -10.51 -7.07 -8.02
C ILE A 30 -9.68 -5.82 -8.31
N GLY A 31 -8.76 -5.47 -7.40
CA GLY A 31 -7.85 -4.35 -7.55
C GLY A 31 -6.97 -4.46 -8.79
N LEU A 32 -6.42 -5.65 -9.04
CA LEU A 32 -5.61 -5.93 -10.23
C LEU A 32 -6.43 -5.79 -11.51
N LEU A 33 -7.66 -6.32 -11.55
CA LEU A 33 -8.55 -6.23 -12.70
C LEU A 33 -8.89 -4.77 -13.02
N ILE A 34 -9.33 -3.99 -12.03
CA ILE A 34 -9.67 -2.57 -12.23
C ILE A 34 -8.42 -1.78 -12.66
N SER A 35 -7.28 -2.04 -12.01
CA SER A 35 -6.00 -1.41 -12.35
C SER A 35 -5.56 -1.73 -13.78
N SER A 36 -5.76 -2.97 -14.25
CA SER A 36 -5.42 -3.41 -15.61
C SER A 36 -6.25 -2.70 -16.68
N VAL A 37 -7.56 -2.53 -16.42
CA VAL A 37 -8.48 -1.80 -17.30
C VAL A 37 -8.13 -0.33 -17.35
N LEU A 38 -7.86 0.29 -16.19
CA LEU A 38 -7.47 1.69 -16.11
C LEU A 38 -6.14 1.95 -16.84
N LEU A 39 -5.13 1.13 -16.57
CA LEU A 39 -3.81 1.24 -17.18
C LEU A 39 -3.89 1.09 -18.70
N THR A 40 -4.64 0.09 -19.20
CA THR A 40 -4.86 -0.11 -20.64
C THR A 40 -5.50 1.11 -21.31
N ARG A 41 -6.47 1.74 -20.64
CA ARG A 41 -7.12 2.96 -21.11
C ARG A 41 -6.15 4.14 -21.15
N ARG A 42 -5.32 4.31 -20.11
CA ARG A 42 -4.34 5.40 -20.02
C ARG A 42 -3.18 5.24 -21.01
N LEU A 43 -2.80 4.01 -21.34
CA LEU A 43 -1.76 3.74 -22.33
C LEU A 43 -2.22 3.92 -23.78
N LYS A 44 -3.53 4.12 -24.02
CA LYS A 44 -4.04 4.39 -25.37
C LYS A 44 -3.54 5.76 -25.85
N GLY A 45 -2.77 5.76 -26.94
CA GLY A 45 -2.24 6.98 -27.55
C GLY A 45 -0.98 7.54 -26.88
N VAL A 46 -0.45 6.89 -25.84
CA VAL A 46 0.82 7.29 -25.19
C VAL A 46 2.00 7.19 -26.15
N HIS A 47 2.04 6.10 -26.93
CA HIS A 47 3.04 5.85 -27.96
C HIS A 47 2.47 4.88 -29.02
N PRO A 48 2.78 5.04 -30.33
CA PRO A 48 2.26 4.16 -31.38
C PRO A 48 2.59 2.68 -31.17
N SER A 49 3.72 2.39 -30.53
CA SER A 49 4.16 1.01 -30.26
C SER A 49 3.43 0.34 -29.08
N MET A 50 2.57 1.03 -28.34
CA MET A 50 1.79 0.46 -27.23
C MET A 50 0.54 -0.27 -27.75
N ASP A 51 0.76 -1.42 -28.38
CA ASP A 51 -0.26 -2.38 -28.80
C ASP A 51 -0.87 -3.14 -27.60
N SER A 52 -1.76 -4.10 -27.89
CA SER A 52 -2.41 -4.91 -26.85
C SER A 52 -1.39 -5.78 -26.11
N ASP A 53 -0.44 -6.37 -26.83
CA ASP A 53 0.53 -7.32 -26.28
C ASP A 53 1.48 -6.64 -25.29
N ARG A 54 2.00 -5.46 -25.63
CA ARG A 54 2.88 -4.72 -24.71
C ARG A 54 2.14 -4.23 -23.47
N LYS A 55 0.85 -3.88 -23.57
CA LYS A 55 0.04 -3.54 -22.39
C LYS A 55 -0.12 -4.74 -21.48
N THR A 56 -0.44 -5.90 -22.04
CA THR A 56 -0.54 -7.17 -21.30
C THR A 56 0.79 -7.51 -20.64
N ILE A 57 1.90 -7.47 -21.38
CA ILE A 57 3.24 -7.72 -20.85
C ILE A 57 3.55 -6.73 -19.72
N LEU A 58 3.26 -5.44 -19.89
CA LEU A 58 3.49 -4.43 -18.86
C LEU A 58 2.69 -4.73 -17.58
N ILE A 59 1.40 -5.02 -17.70
CA ILE A 59 0.51 -5.33 -16.56
C ILE A 59 1.04 -6.56 -15.80
N PHE A 60 1.30 -7.67 -16.50
CA PHE A 60 1.82 -8.89 -15.89
C PHE A 60 3.21 -8.67 -15.27
N THR A 61 4.09 -7.96 -15.96
CA THR A 61 5.44 -7.67 -15.46
C THR A 61 5.38 -6.82 -14.20
N CYS A 62 4.56 -5.77 -14.18
CA CYS A 62 4.35 -4.95 -12.98
C CYS A 62 3.80 -5.80 -11.84
N PHE A 63 2.79 -6.63 -12.09
CA PHE A 63 2.20 -7.51 -11.09
C PHE A 63 3.23 -8.44 -10.43
N ILE A 64 3.95 -9.22 -11.24
CA ILE A 64 4.97 -10.15 -10.76
C ILE A 64 6.08 -9.40 -10.03
N THR A 65 6.52 -8.26 -10.58
CA THR A 65 7.59 -7.46 -9.97
C THR A 65 7.19 -6.89 -8.62
N LEU A 66 5.96 -6.39 -8.48
CA LEU A 66 5.44 -5.88 -7.22
C LEU A 66 5.35 -7.01 -6.17
N LEU A 67 4.86 -8.18 -6.57
CA LEU A 67 4.76 -9.36 -5.69
C LEU A 67 6.14 -9.84 -5.21
N LEU A 68 7.08 -10.00 -6.15
CA LEU A 68 8.46 -10.39 -5.85
C LEU A 68 9.17 -9.34 -4.98
N GLY A 69 9.05 -8.06 -5.34
CA GLY A 69 9.65 -6.96 -4.60
C GLY A 69 9.11 -6.88 -3.17
N ALA A 70 7.80 -7.05 -2.99
CA ALA A 70 7.18 -7.12 -1.66
C ALA A 70 7.72 -8.28 -0.83
N ARG A 71 7.83 -9.48 -1.42
CA ARG A 71 8.29 -10.67 -0.71
C ARG A 71 9.77 -10.63 -0.36
N VAL A 72 10.63 -10.30 -1.34
CA VAL A 72 12.08 -10.25 -1.14
C VAL A 72 12.44 -9.23 -0.07
N SER A 73 11.89 -8.02 -0.17
CA SER A 73 12.17 -7.00 0.84
C SER A 73 11.55 -7.33 2.19
N TYR A 74 10.37 -7.94 2.26
CA TYR A 74 9.78 -8.35 3.53
C TYR A 74 10.69 -9.31 4.28
N VAL A 75 11.17 -10.35 3.60
CA VAL A 75 12.06 -11.35 4.19
C VAL A 75 13.39 -10.73 4.62
N LEU A 76 13.99 -9.89 3.78
CA LEU A 76 15.27 -9.24 4.11
C LEU A 76 15.17 -8.26 5.28
N LEU A 77 14.07 -7.52 5.39
CA LEU A 77 13.93 -6.45 6.38
C LEU A 77 13.33 -6.94 7.71
N TYR A 78 12.42 -7.91 7.67
CA TYR A 78 11.65 -8.32 8.86
C TYR A 78 11.97 -9.74 9.32
N CYS A 79 12.43 -10.63 8.43
CA CYS A 79 12.71 -12.02 8.78
C CYS A 79 14.11 -12.50 8.31
N PRO A 80 15.20 -11.74 8.53
CA PRO A 80 16.52 -12.13 8.04
C PRO A 80 17.04 -13.40 8.72
N SER A 81 16.67 -13.66 9.97
CA SER A 81 17.04 -14.88 10.69
C SER A 81 16.47 -16.15 10.03
N SER A 82 15.27 -16.07 9.46
CA SER A 82 14.64 -17.21 8.76
C SER A 82 15.44 -17.70 7.55
N LEU A 83 16.31 -16.86 6.99
CA LEU A 83 17.19 -17.24 5.87
C LEU A 83 18.37 -18.13 6.29
N ALA A 84 18.78 -18.06 7.55
CA ALA A 84 19.84 -18.90 8.08
C ALA A 84 19.38 -20.36 8.17
N ASP A 85 18.13 -20.56 8.58
CA ASP A 85 17.53 -21.89 8.72
C ASP A 85 17.00 -22.42 7.37
N GLU A 86 16.44 -21.54 6.55
CA GLU A 86 15.85 -21.90 5.26
C GLU A 86 16.25 -20.92 4.13
N PRO A 87 17.28 -21.23 3.33
CA PRO A 87 17.75 -20.34 2.27
C PRO A 87 16.70 -19.98 1.21
N PHE A 88 15.71 -20.85 1.00
CA PHE A 88 14.61 -20.66 0.05
C PHE A 88 13.35 -20.06 0.67
N TYR A 89 13.42 -19.49 1.88
CA TYR A 89 12.27 -18.89 2.57
C TYR A 89 11.55 -17.84 1.72
N PHE A 90 12.26 -17.13 0.83
CA PHE A 90 11.66 -16.20 -0.13
C PHE A 90 10.52 -16.80 -0.97
N LEU A 91 10.51 -18.12 -1.22
CA LEU A 91 9.48 -18.80 -2.02
C LEU A 91 8.19 -19.09 -1.26
N LYS A 92 8.18 -18.98 0.07
CA LYS A 92 7.01 -19.27 0.91
C LYS A 92 6.01 -18.10 0.93
N PHE A 93 5.34 -17.83 -0.19
CA PHE A 93 4.36 -16.74 -0.31
C PHE A 93 3.14 -16.89 0.61
N TRP A 94 2.88 -18.11 1.10
CA TRP A 94 1.78 -18.40 2.01
C TRP A 94 2.04 -17.97 3.47
N ASP A 95 3.29 -17.67 3.85
CA ASP A 95 3.63 -17.14 5.18
C ASP A 95 3.40 -15.61 5.28
N GLY A 96 2.78 -15.02 4.26
CA GLY A 96 2.50 -13.59 4.16
C GLY A 96 3.51 -12.83 3.31
N CYS A 97 3.08 -11.73 2.70
CA CYS A 97 3.94 -10.87 1.90
C CYS A 97 3.48 -9.42 2.03
N ALA A 98 4.22 -8.56 2.73
CA ALA A 98 3.90 -7.14 2.71
C ALA A 98 5.09 -6.25 3.04
N SER A 99 5.78 -5.80 1.99
CA SER A 99 6.63 -4.61 2.05
C SER A 99 6.36 -3.77 0.81
N PHE A 100 5.57 -2.71 0.99
CA PHE A 100 5.22 -1.81 -0.11
C PHE A 100 6.45 -1.07 -0.65
N ALA A 101 7.41 -0.73 0.22
CA ALA A 101 8.64 -0.05 -0.18
C ALA A 101 9.46 -0.90 -1.17
N GLY A 102 9.61 -2.20 -0.90
CA GLY A 102 10.34 -3.08 -1.82
C GLY A 102 9.59 -3.41 -3.10
N ALA A 103 8.25 -3.42 -3.08
CA ALA A 103 7.46 -3.51 -4.29
C ALA A 103 7.77 -2.33 -5.23
N VAL A 104 7.78 -1.10 -4.71
CA VAL A 104 8.11 0.11 -5.48
C VAL A 104 9.58 0.10 -5.92
N ALA A 105 10.50 -0.29 -5.04
CA ALA A 105 11.93 -0.33 -5.36
C ALA A 105 12.25 -1.26 -6.54
N LEU A 106 11.52 -2.37 -6.69
CA LEU A 106 11.75 -3.32 -7.78
C LEU A 106 11.01 -2.95 -9.08
N VAL A 107 9.81 -2.35 -8.99
CA VAL A 107 9.03 -2.01 -10.20
C VAL A 107 9.66 -0.88 -11.01
N VAL A 108 10.35 0.06 -10.37
CA VAL A 108 10.94 1.23 -11.02
C VAL A 108 12.05 0.85 -12.02
N PRO A 109 13.08 0.05 -11.65
CA PRO A 109 14.07 -0.46 -12.61
C PRO A 109 13.45 -1.25 -13.76
N VAL A 110 12.41 -2.04 -13.49
CA VAL A 110 11.73 -2.84 -14.51
C VAL A 110 11.00 -1.94 -15.52
N LEU A 111 10.30 -0.90 -15.06
CA LEU A 111 9.71 0.11 -15.94
C LEU A 111 10.77 0.84 -16.78
N TRP A 112 11.93 1.11 -16.19
CA TRP A 112 13.05 1.72 -16.91
C TRP A 112 13.58 0.80 -18.01
N LEU A 113 13.79 -0.49 -17.72
CA LEU A 113 14.22 -1.48 -18.73
C LEU A 113 13.20 -1.62 -19.86
N LEU A 114 11.90 -1.68 -19.53
CA LEU A 114 10.83 -1.74 -20.54
C LEU A 114 10.77 -0.47 -21.38
N SER A 115 10.97 0.70 -20.78
CA SER A 115 11.03 1.98 -21.50
C SER A 115 12.12 1.98 -22.58
N LYS A 116 13.30 1.44 -22.26
CA LYS A 116 14.42 1.30 -23.19
C LYS A 116 14.13 0.26 -24.27
N LYS A 117 13.64 -0.92 -23.87
CA LYS A 117 13.33 -2.02 -24.79
C LYS A 117 12.26 -1.64 -25.81
N TRP A 118 11.27 -0.86 -25.41
CA TRP A 118 10.12 -0.50 -26.27
C TRP A 118 10.24 0.85 -26.96
N ASN A 119 11.33 1.58 -26.70
CA ASN A 119 11.55 2.96 -27.12
C ASN A 119 10.36 3.86 -26.75
N VAL A 120 9.88 3.73 -25.51
CA VAL A 120 8.81 4.55 -24.95
C VAL A 120 9.42 5.43 -23.86
N GLU A 121 8.97 6.68 -23.77
CA GLU A 121 9.42 7.59 -22.71
C GLU A 121 9.08 7.04 -21.32
N PHE A 122 10.12 6.84 -20.48
CA PHE A 122 9.99 6.28 -19.13
C PHE A 122 8.92 6.97 -18.29
N TYR A 123 8.94 8.31 -18.28
CA TYR A 123 8.02 9.11 -17.48
C TYR A 123 6.55 9.00 -17.93
N ARG A 124 6.29 8.69 -19.20
CA ARG A 124 4.92 8.42 -19.68
C ARG A 124 4.42 7.06 -19.20
N LEU A 125 5.31 6.07 -19.14
CA LEU A 125 4.98 4.75 -18.58
C LEU A 125 4.69 4.86 -17.09
N THR A 126 5.56 5.54 -16.32
CA THR A 126 5.34 5.72 -14.88
C THR A 126 4.08 6.53 -14.60
N ASP A 127 3.77 7.56 -15.40
CA ASP A 127 2.56 8.36 -15.23
C ASP A 127 1.29 7.52 -15.42
N ALA A 128 1.29 6.61 -16.41
CA ALA A 128 0.17 5.70 -16.60
C ALA A 128 0.03 4.73 -15.41
N VAL A 129 1.14 4.15 -14.94
CA VAL A 129 1.17 3.25 -13.77
C VAL A 129 0.72 3.97 -12.49
N ALA A 130 1.14 5.22 -12.28
CA ALA A 130 0.77 6.03 -11.13
C ALA A 130 -0.74 6.28 -11.02
N THR A 131 -1.50 6.22 -12.12
CA THR A 131 -2.97 6.29 -12.07
C THR A 131 -3.63 5.00 -11.57
N ALA A 132 -2.98 3.85 -11.77
CA ALA A 132 -3.47 2.54 -11.38
C ALA A 132 -3.05 2.17 -9.95
N ALA A 133 -1.90 2.67 -9.47
CA ALA A 133 -1.38 2.36 -8.14
C ALA A 133 -2.36 2.69 -6.98
N PRO A 134 -3.06 3.84 -6.95
CA PRO A 134 -4.07 4.12 -5.93
C PRO A 134 -5.21 3.10 -5.89
N VAL A 135 -5.63 2.57 -7.05
CA VAL A 135 -6.70 1.58 -7.15
C VAL A 135 -6.26 0.24 -6.55
N ALA A 136 -5.04 -0.18 -6.85
CA ALA A 136 -4.47 -1.39 -6.26
C ALA A 136 -4.35 -1.25 -4.73
N ALA A 137 -3.87 -0.10 -4.25
CA ALA A 137 -3.78 0.18 -2.81
C ALA A 137 -5.16 0.20 -2.13
N LEU A 138 -6.16 0.82 -2.77
CA LEU A 138 -7.54 0.84 -2.30
C LEU A 138 -8.12 -0.55 -2.12
N ALA A 139 -7.86 -1.44 -3.08
CA ALA A 139 -8.40 -2.78 -3.03
C ALA A 139 -7.81 -3.58 -1.87
N VAL A 140 -6.48 -3.47 -1.64
CA VAL A 140 -5.83 -4.09 -0.47
C VAL A 140 -6.44 -3.58 0.84
N LEU A 141 -6.58 -2.25 0.98
CA LEU A 141 -7.18 -1.64 2.16
C LEU A 141 -8.64 -2.02 2.37
N ALA A 142 -9.40 -2.22 1.29
CA ALA A 142 -10.76 -2.71 1.37
C ALA A 142 -10.81 -4.14 1.90
N GLY A 143 -9.90 -5.01 1.46
CA GLY A 143 -9.74 -6.36 2.00
C GLY A 143 -9.39 -6.36 3.49
N ASP A 144 -8.41 -5.53 3.89
CA ASP A 144 -8.03 -5.35 5.29
C ASP A 144 -9.20 -4.85 6.14
N THR A 145 -9.95 -3.87 5.62
CA THR A 145 -11.16 -3.36 6.26
C THR A 145 -12.18 -4.48 6.46
N VAL A 146 -12.49 -5.28 5.44
CA VAL A 146 -13.47 -6.38 5.58
C VAL A 146 -13.09 -7.38 6.67
N VAL A 147 -11.81 -7.73 6.80
CA VAL A 147 -11.34 -8.67 7.83
C VAL A 147 -11.19 -7.99 9.21
N GLY A 148 -11.34 -6.66 9.27
CA GLY A 148 -11.19 -5.88 10.51
C GLY A 148 -9.73 -5.76 10.95
N SER A 149 -8.78 -5.76 10.01
CA SER A 149 -7.38 -5.43 10.27
C SER A 149 -7.10 -3.93 10.05
N GLY A 150 -5.89 -3.47 10.39
CA GLY A 150 -5.48 -2.07 10.21
C GLY A 150 -6.12 -1.09 11.20
N TRP A 151 -6.55 -1.59 12.36
CA TRP A 151 -7.09 -0.77 13.45
C TRP A 151 -6.03 0.17 14.03
N GLY A 152 -6.51 1.28 14.59
CA GLY A 152 -5.69 2.39 15.05
C GLY A 152 -5.41 2.35 16.54
N LYS A 153 -4.94 3.49 17.05
CA LYS A 153 -4.61 3.67 18.47
C LYS A 153 -5.79 3.45 19.39
N VAL A 154 -5.51 3.07 20.63
CA VAL A 154 -6.51 3.00 21.71
C VAL A 154 -7.09 4.40 21.97
N VAL A 155 -8.43 4.52 21.90
CA VAL A 155 -9.17 5.77 22.14
C VAL A 155 -10.39 5.46 23.01
N MET A 156 -10.45 6.06 24.19
CA MET A 156 -11.53 5.81 25.15
C MET A 156 -12.83 6.56 24.86
N ASP A 157 -12.81 7.51 23.92
CA ASP A 157 -14.03 8.19 23.47
C ASP A 157 -14.87 7.23 22.61
N PRO A 158 -16.10 6.85 23.04
CA PRO A 158 -16.96 5.94 22.29
C PRO A 158 -17.44 6.48 20.94
N HIS A 159 -17.41 7.80 20.72
CA HIS A 159 -17.84 8.39 19.45
C HIS A 159 -16.76 8.31 18.36
N LEU A 160 -15.51 8.06 18.74
CA LEU A 160 -14.35 8.02 17.84
C LEU A 160 -13.73 6.62 17.74
N SER A 161 -14.28 5.63 18.44
CA SER A 161 -13.67 4.32 18.59
C SER A 161 -14.63 3.17 18.27
N MET A 162 -14.03 2.03 17.94
CA MET A 162 -14.73 0.78 17.70
C MET A 162 -13.97 -0.39 18.36
N LEU A 163 -14.70 -1.46 18.70
CA LEU A 163 -14.13 -2.70 19.22
C LEU A 163 -13.80 -3.64 18.06
N PHE A 164 -12.54 -4.05 17.93
CA PHE A 164 -12.07 -4.96 16.89
C PHE A 164 -11.68 -6.31 17.50
N SER A 165 -12.35 -7.40 17.15
CA SER A 165 -11.99 -8.73 17.68
C SER A 165 -10.56 -9.15 17.33
N SER A 166 -10.05 -8.69 16.19
CA SER A 166 -8.70 -8.92 15.69
C SER A 166 -7.60 -8.26 16.54
N SER A 167 -7.91 -7.23 17.34
CA SER A 167 -6.92 -6.52 18.16
C SER A 167 -6.59 -7.21 19.47
N ARG A 168 -7.33 -8.27 19.84
CA ARG A 168 -7.27 -8.92 21.15
C ARG A 168 -5.85 -9.28 21.62
N HIS A 169 -5.02 -9.84 20.73
CA HIS A 169 -3.67 -10.22 21.11
C HIS A 169 -2.81 -9.00 21.50
N ALA A 170 -2.85 -7.94 20.68
CA ALA A 170 -2.13 -6.70 20.95
C ALA A 170 -2.69 -5.99 22.20
N ASP A 171 -4.01 -5.99 22.39
CA ASP A 171 -4.66 -5.37 23.53
C ASP A 171 -4.28 -6.03 24.86
N MET A 172 -4.17 -7.36 24.88
CA MET A 172 -3.70 -8.09 26.06
C MET A 172 -2.26 -7.74 26.42
N LEU A 173 -1.39 -7.51 25.42
CA LEU A 173 -0.01 -7.06 25.65
C LEU A 173 0.03 -5.63 26.18
N ILE A 174 -0.76 -4.72 25.62
CA ILE A 174 -0.80 -3.31 26.06
C ILE A 174 -1.40 -3.19 27.47
N ALA A 175 -2.44 -3.99 27.78
CA ALA A 175 -3.05 -4.01 29.11
C ALA A 175 -2.20 -4.75 30.15
N SER A 176 -1.09 -5.41 29.75
CA SER A 176 -0.20 -6.11 30.68
C SER A 176 0.56 -5.10 31.55
N GLY A 177 -0.01 -4.79 32.71
CA GLY A 177 0.55 -3.83 33.68
C GLY A 177 -0.34 -2.61 33.95
N ASP A 178 -1.45 -2.44 33.23
CA ASP A 178 -2.42 -1.35 33.46
C ASP A 178 -3.77 -1.92 33.89
N LEU A 179 -4.10 -1.73 35.18
CA LEU A 179 -5.34 -2.25 35.77
C LEU A 179 -6.59 -1.56 35.19
N ALA A 180 -6.48 -0.29 34.77
CA ALA A 180 -7.60 0.43 34.18
C ALA A 180 -7.92 -0.14 32.79
N LEU A 181 -6.91 -0.37 31.95
CA LEU A 181 -7.08 -1.01 30.64
C LEU A 181 -7.57 -2.47 30.77
N ALA A 182 -7.05 -3.21 31.75
CA ALA A 182 -7.52 -4.56 32.02
C ALA A 182 -9.00 -4.60 32.42
N ASN A 183 -9.49 -3.59 33.16
CA ASN A 183 -10.91 -3.47 33.49
C ASN A 183 -11.77 -3.12 32.27
N VAL A 184 -11.27 -2.30 31.34
CA VAL A 184 -11.95 -2.02 30.07
C VAL A 184 -12.10 -3.29 29.24
N ILE A 185 -11.04 -4.09 29.12
CA ILE A 185 -11.09 -5.39 28.43
C ILE A 185 -12.14 -6.31 29.05
N LYS A 186 -12.18 -6.41 30.39
CA LYS A 186 -13.14 -7.27 31.10
C LYS A 186 -14.59 -6.80 30.99
N SER A 187 -14.82 -5.51 30.74
CA SER A 187 -16.15 -4.91 30.77
C SER A 187 -16.91 -4.99 29.43
N ASN A 188 -16.23 -5.33 28.33
CA ASN A 188 -16.86 -5.42 27.02
C ASN A 188 -16.90 -6.86 26.47
N ALA A 189 -17.90 -7.14 25.63
CA ALA A 189 -18.22 -8.48 25.13
C ALA A 189 -17.11 -9.11 24.27
N TYR A 190 -16.23 -8.30 23.67
CA TYR A 190 -15.16 -8.76 22.79
C TYR A 190 -13.83 -8.98 23.51
N GLY A 191 -13.67 -8.47 24.73
CA GLY A 191 -12.43 -8.58 25.47
C GLY A 191 -11.28 -7.80 24.82
N VAL A 192 -11.57 -6.63 24.27
CA VAL A 192 -10.62 -5.81 23.49
C VAL A 192 -10.63 -4.35 23.94
N LEU A 193 -9.65 -3.57 23.52
CA LEU A 193 -9.63 -2.13 23.77
C LEU A 193 -10.37 -1.37 22.66
N PRO A 194 -11.04 -0.25 22.98
CA PRO A 194 -11.65 0.60 21.96
C PRO A 194 -10.57 1.30 21.14
N ARG A 195 -10.64 1.17 19.82
CA ARG A 195 -9.61 1.67 18.89
C ARG A 195 -10.18 2.58 17.83
N PHE A 196 -9.39 3.56 17.42
CA PHE A 196 -9.74 4.42 16.29
C PHE A 196 -9.80 3.59 14.99
N PRO A 197 -10.85 3.71 14.16
CA PRO A 197 -10.96 2.95 12.91
C PRO A 197 -10.08 3.54 11.80
N SER A 198 -8.76 3.50 11.97
CA SER A 198 -7.79 4.13 11.06
C SER A 198 -7.83 3.57 9.64
N GLN A 199 -8.22 2.31 9.44
CA GLN A 199 -8.41 1.72 8.13
C GLN A 199 -9.46 2.45 7.28
N LEU A 200 -10.53 2.99 7.91
CA LEU A 200 -11.54 3.78 7.20
C LEU A 200 -10.97 5.13 6.74
N LEU A 201 -10.15 5.76 7.59
CA LEU A 201 -9.45 6.99 7.26
C LEU A 201 -8.49 6.76 6.08
N GLU A 202 -7.74 5.65 6.08
CA GLU A 202 -6.87 5.28 4.96
C GLU A 202 -7.67 5.06 3.68
N LEU A 203 -8.75 4.30 3.75
CA LEU A 203 -9.59 3.98 2.60
C LEU A 203 -10.14 5.25 1.95
N VAL A 204 -10.74 6.15 2.75
CA VAL A 204 -11.26 7.44 2.25
C VAL A 204 -10.14 8.29 1.65
N SER A 205 -8.99 8.37 2.33
CA SER A 205 -7.84 9.15 1.85
C SER A 205 -7.31 8.62 0.51
N GLN A 206 -7.28 7.30 0.32
CA GLN A 206 -6.86 6.69 -0.93
C GLN A 206 -7.89 6.87 -2.06
N VAL A 207 -9.20 6.94 -1.75
CA VAL A 207 -10.24 7.25 -2.75
C VAL A 207 -10.05 8.69 -3.23
N ILE A 208 -9.85 9.63 -2.30
CA ILE A 208 -9.57 11.03 -2.63
C ILE A 208 -8.31 11.13 -3.46
N LEU A 209 -7.23 10.45 -3.07
CA LEU A 209 -5.98 10.42 -3.82
C LEU A 209 -6.19 9.92 -5.25
N TRP A 210 -6.89 8.80 -5.42
CA TRP A 210 -7.19 8.23 -6.73
C TRP A 210 -7.99 9.20 -7.61
N LEU A 211 -9.01 9.87 -7.06
CA LEU A 211 -9.82 10.85 -7.78
C LEU A 211 -8.97 12.05 -8.23
N VAL A 212 -8.16 12.61 -7.33
CA VAL A 212 -7.27 13.74 -7.61
C VAL A 212 -6.28 13.37 -8.72
N ILE A 213 -5.60 12.24 -8.60
CA ILE A 213 -4.64 11.76 -9.62
C ILE A 213 -5.33 11.48 -10.95
N SER A 214 -6.53 10.89 -10.94
CA SER A 214 -7.28 10.60 -12.16
C SER A 214 -7.74 11.86 -12.90
N VAL A 215 -8.20 12.89 -12.17
CA VAL A 215 -8.58 14.19 -12.74
C VAL A 215 -7.34 14.91 -13.27
N ILE A 216 -6.25 14.91 -12.53
CA ILE A 216 -5.02 15.60 -12.94
C ILE A 216 -4.39 14.93 -14.16
N TYR A 217 -4.34 13.61 -14.19
CA TYR A 217 -3.87 12.88 -15.37
C TYR A 217 -4.75 13.20 -16.60
N SER A 218 -6.07 13.34 -16.44
CA SER A 218 -6.93 13.69 -17.57
C SER A 218 -6.64 15.08 -18.17
N LYS A 219 -6.20 16.03 -17.34
CA LYS A 219 -5.87 17.40 -17.77
C LYS A 219 -4.41 17.57 -18.21
N ASN A 220 -3.50 16.87 -17.54
CA ASN A 220 -2.06 17.10 -17.63
C ASN A 220 -1.27 15.87 -18.09
N GLY A 221 -1.94 14.78 -18.50
CA GLY A 221 -1.29 13.52 -18.91
C GLY A 221 -0.35 13.64 -20.11
N HIS A 222 -0.36 14.80 -20.79
CA HIS A 222 0.59 15.18 -21.83
C HIS A 222 1.94 15.69 -21.30
N LYS A 223 2.08 15.93 -19.98
CA LYS A 223 3.32 16.40 -19.33
C LYS A 223 4.03 15.21 -18.66
N PRO A 224 5.08 14.64 -19.27
CA PRO A 224 5.73 13.45 -18.74
C PRO A 224 6.28 13.66 -17.32
N GLY A 225 5.96 12.73 -16.42
CA GLY A 225 6.51 12.63 -15.07
C GLY A 225 5.74 13.43 -14.04
N PHE A 226 4.82 14.30 -14.47
CA PHE A 226 4.04 15.15 -13.58
C PHE A 226 3.09 14.34 -12.70
N THR A 227 2.42 13.34 -13.27
CA THR A 227 1.44 12.52 -12.53
C THR A 227 2.14 11.65 -11.50
N THR A 228 3.26 11.03 -11.90
CA THR A 228 4.09 10.20 -11.01
C THR A 228 4.62 11.01 -9.84
N ALA A 229 5.20 12.18 -10.12
CA ALA A 229 5.72 13.06 -9.08
C ALA A 229 4.61 13.47 -8.10
N LEU A 230 3.47 13.93 -8.62
CA LEU A 230 2.36 14.34 -7.77
C LEU A 230 1.80 13.16 -6.95
N TYR A 231 1.70 11.98 -7.54
CA TYR A 231 1.27 10.78 -6.82
C TYR A 231 2.20 10.47 -5.64
N LEU A 232 3.52 10.46 -5.87
CA LEU A 232 4.50 10.18 -4.81
C LEU A 232 4.40 11.21 -3.67
N LEU A 233 4.27 12.49 -4.00
CA LEU A 233 4.11 13.56 -3.01
C LEU A 233 2.82 13.37 -2.20
N LEU A 234 1.67 13.26 -2.87
CA LEU A 234 0.38 13.17 -2.21
C LEU A 234 0.22 11.87 -1.42
N PHE A 235 0.71 10.75 -1.97
CA PHE A 235 0.72 9.47 -1.27
C PHE A 235 1.54 9.54 0.02
N SER A 236 2.74 10.12 -0.04
CA SER A 236 3.58 10.30 1.14
C SER A 236 2.91 11.20 2.19
N LEU A 237 2.28 12.30 1.77
CA LEU A 237 1.53 13.17 2.69
C LEU A 237 0.38 12.43 3.35
N VAL A 238 -0.44 11.71 2.56
CA VAL A 238 -1.53 10.88 3.09
C VAL A 238 -0.98 9.89 4.12
N LYS A 239 0.10 9.15 3.80
CA LYS A 239 0.67 8.16 4.71
C LYS A 239 1.23 8.77 6.00
N ILE A 240 1.91 9.92 5.92
CA ILE A 240 2.39 10.63 7.12
C ILE A 240 1.20 11.01 8.02
N THR A 241 0.09 11.47 7.43
CA THR A 241 -1.10 11.86 8.19
C THR A 241 -1.85 10.67 8.79
N THR A 242 -2.06 9.59 8.03
CA THR A 242 -2.82 8.42 8.50
C THR A 242 -2.06 7.59 9.53
N GLU A 243 -0.72 7.56 9.48
CA GLU A 243 0.10 6.85 10.46
C GLU A 243 -0.06 7.43 11.88
N GLN A 244 -0.35 8.72 12.02
CA GLN A 244 -0.57 9.33 13.34
C GLN A 244 -1.72 8.66 14.12
N PHE A 245 -2.63 8.01 13.40
CA PHE A 245 -3.79 7.32 13.94
C PHE A 245 -3.61 5.81 14.05
N HIS A 246 -2.56 5.23 13.45
CA HIS A 246 -2.27 3.80 13.53
C HIS A 246 -1.55 3.43 14.84
N GLU A 247 -1.83 2.24 15.35
CA GLU A 247 -1.02 1.63 16.40
C GLU A 247 0.21 1.01 15.74
N MET A 248 1.40 1.28 16.28
CA MET A 248 2.62 0.64 15.77
C MET A 248 2.63 -0.82 16.22
N ASP A 249 2.26 -1.73 15.33
CA ASP A 249 2.40 -3.15 15.61
C ASP A 249 3.87 -3.50 15.89
N ILE A 250 4.11 -3.81 17.17
CA ILE A 250 5.27 -4.50 17.78
C ILE A 250 6.47 -3.59 18.14
N PRO A 251 7.03 -3.73 19.36
CA PRO A 251 8.32 -3.15 19.73
C PRO A 251 9.45 -3.90 19.01
N VAL A 252 9.62 -3.65 17.72
CA VAL A 252 10.95 -3.81 17.11
C VAL A 252 11.77 -2.67 17.70
N GLY A 253 12.80 -2.99 18.51
CA GLY A 253 13.52 -2.08 19.41
C GLY A 253 14.16 -0.85 18.77
N PHE A 254 13.32 0.08 18.31
CA PHE A 254 13.71 1.22 17.51
C PHE A 254 12.88 2.40 18.01
N SER A 255 13.38 3.02 19.06
CA SER A 255 12.77 4.13 19.78
C SER A 255 12.87 5.45 18.99
N GLY A 256 11.73 6.14 18.87
CA GLY A 256 11.70 7.60 19.00
C GLY A 256 12.18 8.47 17.83
N SER A 257 12.22 7.99 16.58
CA SER A 257 12.44 8.88 15.43
C SER A 257 11.48 8.61 14.27
N LEU A 258 11.22 9.62 13.44
CA LEU A 258 10.40 9.51 12.22
C LEU A 258 10.99 8.49 11.22
N PHE A 259 12.26 8.11 11.40
CA PHE A 259 12.97 7.06 10.65
C PHE A 259 12.66 5.63 11.13
N SER A 260 12.04 5.51 12.30
CA SER A 260 11.91 4.28 13.08
C SER A 260 10.54 3.60 12.92
N THR A 261 9.58 4.29 12.29
CA THR A 261 8.20 3.81 12.10
C THR A 261 8.04 3.12 10.74
N LYS A 262 7.08 2.18 10.62
CA LYS A 262 6.76 1.52 9.34
C LYS A 262 6.42 2.54 8.25
N ALA A 263 5.74 3.65 8.58
CA ALA A 263 5.55 4.76 7.64
C ALA A 263 6.83 5.51 7.29
N GLY A 264 7.76 5.74 8.22
CA GLY A 264 9.03 6.41 7.95
C GLY A 264 9.90 5.68 6.93
N ALA A 265 10.03 4.36 7.12
CA ALA A 265 10.78 3.49 6.22
C ALA A 265 10.24 3.50 4.78
N LEU A 266 8.94 3.82 4.60
CA LEU A 266 8.31 3.88 3.29
C LEU A 266 8.26 5.31 2.70
N THR A 267 7.85 6.31 3.48
CA THR A 267 7.56 7.66 2.99
C THR A 267 8.81 8.41 2.58
N ILE A 268 9.93 8.19 3.28
CA ILE A 268 11.21 8.86 3.01
C ILE A 268 11.76 8.47 1.62
N PRO A 269 11.91 7.19 1.25
CA PRO A 269 12.31 6.80 -0.11
C PRO A 269 11.41 7.37 -1.21
N LEU A 270 10.09 7.42 -0.99
CA LEU A 270 9.14 7.94 -1.97
C LEU A 270 9.30 9.45 -2.17
N LEU A 271 9.55 10.22 -1.10
CA LEU A 271 9.86 11.65 -1.19
C LEU A 271 11.19 11.90 -1.92
N PHE A 272 12.22 11.10 -1.66
CA PHE A 272 13.47 11.17 -2.42
C PHE A 272 13.25 10.86 -3.91
N MET A 273 12.46 9.82 -4.23
CA MET A 273 12.09 9.53 -5.62
C MET A 273 11.34 10.70 -6.27
N PHE A 274 10.42 11.34 -5.54
CA PHE A 274 9.73 12.54 -6.00
C PHE A 274 10.71 13.65 -6.35
N GLU A 275 11.66 13.97 -5.46
CA GLU A 275 12.68 14.99 -5.70
C GLU A 275 13.53 14.68 -6.95
N ILE A 276 13.97 13.43 -7.10
CA ILE A 276 14.74 12.97 -8.27
C ILE A 276 13.95 13.20 -9.56
N ILE A 277 12.65 12.87 -9.58
CA ILE A 277 11.79 13.05 -10.76
C ILE A 277 11.59 14.55 -11.06
N VAL A 278 11.40 15.39 -10.04
CA VAL A 278 11.25 16.84 -10.25
C VAL A 278 12.55 17.43 -10.82
N LEU A 279 13.70 17.08 -10.24
CA LEU A 279 15.00 17.56 -10.69
C LEU A 279 15.31 17.11 -12.13
N SER A 280 15.02 15.85 -12.46
CA SER A 280 15.26 15.33 -13.82
C SER A 280 14.40 16.03 -14.88
N VAL A 281 13.14 16.33 -14.56
CA VAL A 281 12.23 17.08 -15.44
C VAL A 281 12.71 18.54 -15.61
N LEU A 282 13.17 19.19 -14.54
CA LEU A 282 13.69 20.56 -14.59
C LEU A 282 14.98 20.65 -15.42
N VAL A 283 15.91 19.70 -15.26
CA VAL A 283 17.15 19.63 -16.04
C VAL A 283 16.85 19.36 -17.52
N SER A 284 15.91 18.46 -17.83
CA SER A 284 15.51 18.17 -19.20
C SER A 284 14.96 19.41 -19.93
N LYS A 285 14.17 20.25 -19.24
CA LYS A 285 13.66 21.51 -19.81
C LYS A 285 14.74 22.57 -20.06
N LYS A 286 15.81 22.61 -19.27
CA LYS A 286 16.94 23.54 -19.48
C LYS A 286 17.78 23.19 -20.71
N ASN A 287 17.82 21.91 -21.09
CA ASN A 287 18.60 21.42 -22.22
C ASN A 287 17.85 21.49 -23.57
N VAL A 288 16.62 22.00 -23.60
CA VAL A 288 15.93 22.30 -24.86
C VAL A 288 16.44 23.66 -25.36
N PRO A 289 17.14 23.72 -26.51
CA PRO A 289 17.55 25.00 -27.06
C PRO A 289 16.32 25.88 -27.29
N LYS A 290 16.38 27.11 -26.78
CA LYS A 290 15.38 28.14 -27.10
C LYS A 290 15.59 28.51 -28.57
N ASN A 291 14.77 27.95 -29.45
CA ASN A 291 14.60 28.46 -30.80
C ASN A 291 13.81 29.78 -30.77
#